data_AF-A0A1F7BR18-F1
#
_entry.id   AF-A0A1F7BR18-F1
#
_cell.length_a   1.000
_cell.length_b   1.000
_cell.length_c   1.000
_cell.angle_alpha   90.00
_cell.angle_beta   90.00
_cell.angle_gamma   90.00
#
_symmetry.space_group_name_H-M   'P 1'
#
loop_
_entity.id
_entity.type
_entity.pdbx_description
1 polymer ?
#
loop_
_entity_poly.entity_id
_entity_poly.type
_entity_poly.pdbx_seq_one_letter_code
_entity_poly.pdbx_strand_id
1 'polypeptide(L)'
;MALMPDHKTTEESERFQVPIIGRGDGYDLAWAAYVQGKNYSRMSDLLNEKRHTIKDTDQSYRTINHWSSLGLIEDERTNNSSWRKLSMLDLIWIQIISKLRQFGFPLEKLLVTQKELFGGKPDRSPYRFFEFAISEVFLKLCQYLVVLPDGRAAVMSEERLHTTMSLYYLDNFICISLNTIVSNIYKNHDFSPALQYFEVLTKEEADVLFQMRSGKYESVGVKMNNGEIVLIEATQTIDAQKRLIDLLKDAEYQDIQLKTATGKIVSIKRTVKTKPASKATENLRASSTEPLRSSDKPKSKAVRSNAHD
;
A
#
# COMPACT_ATOMS: atom_id res chain seq x y z
N MET A 1 27.28 -49.37 7.64
CA MET A 1 26.58 -48.17 8.11
C MET A 1 27.23 -47.00 7.38
N ALA A 2 26.50 -46.35 6.46
CA ALA A 2 27.09 -45.41 5.51
C ALA A 2 27.39 -44.06 6.17
N LEU A 3 28.51 -43.45 5.76
CA LEU A 3 28.89 -42.09 6.13
C LEU A 3 27.95 -41.11 5.42
N MET A 4 27.30 -40.23 6.19
CA MET A 4 26.73 -38.98 5.65
C MET A 4 27.89 -38.02 5.37
N PRO A 5 27.89 -37.29 4.23
CA PRO A 5 28.97 -36.35 3.91
C PRO A 5 28.85 -35.06 4.73
N ASP A 6 30.01 -34.48 5.08
CA ASP A 6 30.11 -33.15 5.68
C ASP A 6 29.50 -32.09 4.76
N HIS A 7 28.29 -31.64 5.09
CA HIS A 7 27.82 -30.35 4.60
C HIS A 7 28.54 -29.25 5.37
N LYS A 8 29.59 -28.69 4.76
CA LYS A 8 30.11 -27.37 5.14
C LYS A 8 29.00 -26.34 4.95
N THR A 9 28.31 -26.00 6.03
CA THR A 9 27.47 -24.81 6.13
C THR A 9 28.33 -23.58 5.92
N THR A 10 28.17 -22.92 4.77
CA THR A 10 28.73 -21.59 4.53
C THR A 10 27.91 -20.56 5.30
N GLU A 11 28.50 -19.96 6.33
CA GLU A 11 27.88 -18.98 7.25
C GLU A 11 27.34 -17.69 6.56
N GLU A 12 27.50 -17.56 5.24
CA GLU A 12 26.93 -16.46 4.45
C GLU A 12 25.44 -16.66 4.08
N SER A 13 24.93 -17.90 4.04
CA SER A 13 23.53 -18.14 3.65
C SER A 13 22.49 -17.82 4.74
N GLU A 14 22.92 -17.59 5.99
CA GLU A 14 22.03 -17.44 7.15
C GLU A 14 21.97 -16.02 7.72
N ARG A 15 22.73 -15.06 7.16
CA ARG A 15 22.69 -13.66 7.61
C ARG A 15 21.55 -12.87 6.95
N PHE A 16 20.36 -12.97 7.53
CA PHE A 16 19.30 -11.96 7.46
C PHE A 16 18.86 -11.49 6.05
N GLN A 17 18.75 -12.42 5.09
CA GLN A 17 17.70 -12.26 4.09
C GLN A 17 16.42 -12.91 4.61
N VAL A 18 15.55 -12.09 5.22
CA VAL A 18 14.12 -12.40 5.17
C VAL A 18 13.80 -12.67 3.70
N PRO A 19 13.16 -13.79 3.32
CA PRO A 19 12.69 -13.94 1.97
C PRO A 19 11.67 -12.82 1.73
N ILE A 20 12.07 -11.79 0.98
CA ILE A 20 11.28 -10.57 0.70
C ILE A 20 9.89 -10.91 0.14
N ILE A 21 9.75 -12.14 -0.37
CA ILE A 21 8.61 -12.62 -1.14
C ILE A 21 8.08 -13.93 -0.54
N GLY A 22 7.72 -13.91 0.76
CA GLY A 22 6.82 -14.90 1.36
C GLY A 22 5.41 -14.77 0.79
N ARG A 23 5.20 -15.23 -0.45
CA ARG A 23 3.94 -15.06 -1.21
C ARG A 23 2.71 -15.60 -0.47
N GLY A 24 2.91 -16.72 0.23
CA GLY A 24 1.92 -17.33 1.11
C GLY A 24 0.89 -18.16 0.34
N ASP A 25 0.28 -19.10 1.06
CA ASP A 25 -0.55 -20.17 0.49
C ASP A 25 -1.67 -19.64 -0.43
N GLY A 26 -2.28 -18.50 -0.09
CA GLY A 26 -3.29 -17.85 -0.93
C GLY A 26 -2.78 -17.42 -2.31
N TYR A 27 -1.58 -16.83 -2.38
CA TYR A 27 -0.94 -16.51 -3.66
C TYR A 27 -0.55 -17.79 -4.39
N ASP A 28 0.06 -18.76 -3.72
CA ASP A 28 0.55 -19.98 -4.37
C ASP A 28 -0.60 -20.83 -4.93
N LEU A 29 -1.77 -20.82 -4.27
CA LEU A 29 -3.02 -21.39 -4.76
C LEU A 29 -3.60 -20.60 -5.95
N ALA A 30 -3.66 -19.26 -5.86
CA ALA A 30 -4.15 -18.41 -6.95
C ALA A 30 -3.24 -18.52 -8.20
N TRP A 31 -1.93 -18.59 -8.00
CA TRP A 31 -0.91 -18.85 -9.00
C TRP A 31 -1.06 -20.25 -9.63
N ALA A 32 -1.21 -21.29 -8.82
CA ALA A 32 -1.42 -22.65 -9.32
C ALA A 32 -2.72 -22.74 -10.14
N ALA A 33 -3.80 -22.11 -9.66
CA ALA A 33 -5.06 -21.99 -10.39
C ALA A 33 -4.93 -21.17 -11.68
N TYR A 34 -4.11 -20.11 -11.69
CA TYR A 34 -3.79 -19.34 -12.88
C TYR A 34 -3.04 -20.20 -13.89
N VAL A 35 -1.93 -20.85 -13.53
CA VAL A 35 -1.09 -21.63 -14.47
C VAL A 35 -1.78 -22.91 -14.98
N GLN A 36 -2.61 -23.55 -14.15
CA GLN A 36 -3.31 -24.80 -14.52
C GLN A 36 -4.70 -24.56 -15.12
N GLY A 37 -5.24 -23.34 -15.00
CA GLY A 37 -6.61 -23.01 -15.39
C GLY A 37 -6.83 -22.96 -16.90
N LYS A 38 -8.04 -23.33 -17.37
CA LYS A 38 -8.42 -23.21 -18.79
C LYS A 38 -8.44 -21.75 -19.31
N ASN A 39 -8.58 -20.78 -18.40
CA ASN A 39 -8.54 -19.36 -18.74
C ASN A 39 -7.10 -18.82 -18.88
N TYR A 40 -6.09 -19.60 -18.46
CA TYR A 40 -4.68 -19.22 -18.51
C TYR A 40 -4.24 -18.84 -19.92
N SER A 41 -4.49 -19.72 -20.89
CA SER A 41 -4.04 -19.55 -22.27
C SER A 41 -4.57 -18.24 -22.84
N ARG A 42 -5.87 -17.97 -22.72
CA ARG A 42 -6.47 -16.74 -23.25
C ARG A 42 -5.86 -15.47 -22.66
N MET A 43 -5.57 -15.44 -21.35
CA MET A 43 -4.95 -14.27 -20.71
C MET A 43 -3.46 -14.15 -21.07
N SER A 44 -2.72 -15.27 -21.02
CA SER A 44 -1.31 -15.33 -21.41
C SER A 44 -1.14 -14.93 -22.89
N ASP A 45 -1.93 -15.48 -23.80
CA ASP A 45 -1.95 -15.12 -25.23
C ASP A 45 -2.20 -13.61 -25.38
N LEU A 46 -3.24 -13.09 -24.73
CA LEU A 46 -3.60 -11.66 -24.77
C LEU A 46 -2.48 -10.75 -24.26
N LEU A 47 -1.86 -11.07 -23.13
CA LEU A 47 -0.81 -10.24 -22.52
C LEU A 47 0.52 -10.29 -23.29
N ASN A 48 0.86 -11.44 -23.88
CA ASN A 48 2.11 -11.67 -24.62
C ASN A 48 2.01 -11.34 -26.12
N GLU A 49 0.82 -11.20 -26.70
CA GLU A 49 0.68 -10.97 -28.14
C GLU A 49 1.29 -9.63 -28.57
N LYS A 50 2.28 -9.70 -29.48
CA LYS A 50 3.04 -8.53 -29.94
C LYS A 50 2.27 -7.71 -30.97
N ARG A 51 1.27 -6.96 -30.50
CA ARG A 51 0.42 -6.06 -31.31
C ARG A 51 0.87 -4.58 -31.31
N HIS A 52 1.63 -4.17 -30.30
CA HIS A 52 2.02 -2.77 -30.10
C HIS A 52 3.37 -2.42 -30.72
N THR A 53 3.73 -1.14 -30.70
CA THR A 53 4.97 -0.59 -31.24
C THR A 53 5.54 0.46 -30.29
N ILE A 54 6.78 0.91 -30.53
CA ILE A 54 7.41 1.98 -29.74
C ILE A 54 6.58 3.29 -29.76
N LYS A 55 5.75 3.53 -30.79
CA LYS A 55 4.87 4.71 -30.87
C LYS A 55 3.74 4.70 -29.82
N ASP A 56 3.45 3.55 -29.23
CA ASP A 56 2.46 3.38 -28.16
C ASP A 56 3.06 3.65 -26.76
N THR A 57 4.34 4.05 -26.70
CA THR A 57 5.07 4.44 -25.49
C THR A 57 5.36 5.94 -25.50
N ASP A 58 5.67 6.53 -24.34
CA ASP A 58 6.19 7.90 -24.24
C ASP A 58 7.71 7.99 -24.53
N GLN A 59 8.34 6.90 -24.97
CA GLN A 59 9.78 6.77 -25.11
C GLN A 59 10.27 6.88 -26.55
N SER A 60 11.47 7.47 -26.72
CA SER A 60 12.11 7.56 -28.03
C SER A 60 12.69 6.22 -28.48
N TYR A 61 12.75 5.97 -29.79
CA TYR A 61 13.46 4.82 -30.37
C TYR A 61 14.92 4.72 -29.88
N ARG A 62 15.60 5.86 -29.66
CA ARG A 62 16.96 5.89 -29.11
C ARG A 62 17.00 5.36 -27.68
N THR A 63 16.03 5.75 -26.86
CA THR A 63 15.88 5.29 -25.47
C THR A 63 15.64 3.78 -25.41
N ILE A 64 14.67 3.27 -26.19
CA ILE A 64 14.35 1.84 -26.24
C ILE A 64 15.53 1.00 -26.77
N ASN A 65 16.23 1.48 -27.80
CA ASN A 65 17.43 0.80 -28.30
C ASN A 65 18.55 0.75 -27.26
N HIS A 66 18.75 1.83 -26.49
CA HIS A 66 19.71 1.85 -25.39
C HIS A 66 19.33 0.88 -24.27
N TRP A 67 18.07 0.85 -23.84
CA TRP A 67 17.59 -0.12 -22.84
C TRP A 67 17.69 -1.56 -23.34
N SER A 68 17.47 -1.82 -24.63
CA SER A 68 17.72 -3.14 -25.23
C SER A 68 19.21 -3.51 -25.24
N SER A 69 20.11 -2.56 -25.53
CA SER A 69 21.56 -2.81 -25.45
C SER A 69 22.06 -3.11 -24.02
N LEU A 70 21.28 -2.74 -23.00
CA LEU A 70 21.52 -3.08 -21.59
C LEU A 70 20.82 -4.37 -21.16
N GLY A 71 20.10 -5.06 -22.05
CA GLY A 71 19.32 -6.26 -21.74
C GLY A 71 18.04 -6.02 -20.93
N LEU A 72 17.57 -4.76 -20.83
CA LEU A 72 16.33 -4.43 -20.11
C LEU A 72 15.06 -4.70 -20.95
N ILE A 73 15.18 -4.76 -22.28
CA ILE A 73 14.07 -5.02 -23.20
C ILE A 73 14.56 -5.98 -24.29
N GLU A 74 13.88 -7.11 -24.46
CA GLU A 74 14.23 -8.13 -25.44
C GLU A 74 14.03 -7.61 -26.88
N ASP A 75 14.99 -7.89 -27.78
CA ASP A 75 14.88 -7.64 -29.21
C ASP A 75 15.01 -8.95 -29.98
N GLU A 76 13.88 -9.60 -30.28
CA GLU A 76 13.82 -10.86 -31.04
C GLU A 76 14.03 -10.66 -32.55
N ARG A 77 14.30 -9.45 -33.02
CA ARG A 77 14.46 -9.19 -34.45
C ARG A 77 15.76 -9.79 -34.97
N THR A 78 15.65 -10.86 -35.74
CA THR A 78 16.76 -11.50 -36.47
C THR A 78 17.37 -10.61 -37.55
N ASN A 79 16.66 -9.56 -37.99
CA ASN A 79 17.15 -8.54 -38.92
C ASN A 79 16.65 -7.15 -38.52
N ASN A 80 17.53 -6.15 -38.54
CA ASN A 80 17.25 -4.77 -38.12
C ASN A 80 16.19 -4.01 -38.94
N SER A 81 15.76 -4.57 -40.07
CA SER A 81 14.86 -3.91 -41.03
C SER A 81 13.37 -3.98 -40.68
N SER A 82 12.96 -4.77 -39.68
CA SER A 82 11.55 -4.85 -39.25
C SER A 82 11.25 -3.90 -38.09
N TRP A 83 10.03 -3.36 -38.07
CA TRP A 83 9.53 -2.58 -36.93
C TRP A 83 9.47 -3.46 -35.69
N ARG A 84 10.03 -2.99 -34.56
CA ARG A 84 9.89 -3.68 -33.28
C ARG A 84 8.43 -3.70 -32.87
N LYS A 85 7.92 -4.91 -32.63
CA LYS A 85 6.61 -5.14 -32.02
C LYS A 85 6.77 -5.40 -30.52
N LEU A 86 5.80 -4.94 -29.75
CA LEU A 86 5.75 -5.02 -28.29
C LEU A 86 4.46 -5.73 -27.87
N SER A 87 4.54 -6.53 -26.82
CA SER A 87 3.40 -7.10 -26.10
C SER A 87 2.78 -6.08 -25.12
N MET A 88 1.71 -6.44 -24.42
CA MET A 88 1.20 -5.58 -23.34
C MET A 88 2.14 -5.57 -22.14
N LEU A 89 2.78 -6.70 -21.83
CA LEU A 89 3.79 -6.78 -20.76
C LEU A 89 5.01 -5.90 -21.07
N ASP A 90 5.45 -5.85 -22.33
CA ASP A 90 6.51 -4.94 -22.77
C ASP A 90 6.15 -3.47 -22.52
N LEU A 91 4.93 -3.03 -22.88
CA LEU A 91 4.48 -1.66 -22.64
C LEU A 91 4.44 -1.30 -21.14
N ILE A 92 3.90 -2.20 -20.32
CA ILE A 92 3.81 -2.01 -18.87
C ILE A 92 5.21 -1.96 -18.25
N TRP A 93 6.13 -2.83 -18.69
CA TRP A 93 7.51 -2.84 -18.25
C TRP A 93 8.29 -1.58 -18.68
N ILE A 94 8.11 -1.10 -19.90
CA ILE A 94 8.66 0.18 -20.39
C ILE A 94 8.17 1.34 -19.50
N GLN A 95 6.90 1.33 -19.09
CA GLN A 95 6.33 2.33 -18.20
C GLN A 95 6.90 2.22 -16.76
N ILE A 96 7.15 1.00 -16.27
CA ILE A 96 7.82 0.73 -14.99
C ILE A 96 9.25 1.26 -15.01
N ILE A 97 10.05 0.94 -16.03
CA ILE A 97 11.40 1.51 -16.22
C ILE A 97 11.32 3.03 -16.18
N SER A 98 10.43 3.62 -16.95
CA SER A 98 10.27 5.08 -17.04
C SER A 98 9.93 5.71 -15.68
N LYS A 99 9.08 5.05 -14.88
CA LYS A 99 8.74 5.51 -13.52
C LYS A 99 9.89 5.34 -12.52
N LEU A 100 10.58 4.20 -12.52
CA LEU A 100 11.76 4.00 -11.67
C LEU A 100 12.87 5.01 -12.01
N ARG A 101 13.07 5.31 -13.30
CA ARG A 101 14.00 6.36 -13.74
C ARG A 101 13.57 7.77 -13.31
N GLN A 102 12.27 8.07 -13.25
CA GLN A 102 11.75 9.35 -12.70
C GLN A 102 12.03 9.50 -11.20
N PHE A 103 12.06 8.39 -10.43
CA PHE A 103 12.51 8.38 -9.03
C PHE A 103 14.04 8.39 -8.87
N GLY A 104 14.81 8.47 -9.97
CA GLY A 104 16.27 8.45 -9.94
C GLY A 104 16.89 7.04 -9.82
N PHE A 105 16.11 5.98 -9.98
CA PHE A 105 16.61 4.62 -9.82
C PHE A 105 17.67 4.25 -10.89
N PRO A 106 18.82 3.65 -10.54
CA PRO A 106 19.91 3.42 -11.49
C PRO A 106 19.60 2.36 -12.56
N LEU A 107 20.12 2.52 -13.79
CA LEU A 107 19.83 1.62 -14.93
C LEU A 107 20.46 0.24 -14.73
N GLU A 108 21.65 0.21 -14.15
CA GLU A 108 22.41 -0.99 -13.81
C GLU A 108 21.68 -1.88 -12.80
N LYS A 109 20.85 -1.29 -11.92
CA LYS A 109 20.04 -2.03 -10.93
C LYS A 109 18.71 -2.54 -11.51
N LEU A 110 18.18 -1.89 -12.56
CA LEU A 110 16.97 -2.35 -13.24
C LEU A 110 17.13 -3.73 -13.89
N LEU A 111 18.36 -4.17 -14.19
CA LEU A 111 18.61 -5.53 -14.69
C LEU A 111 18.37 -6.59 -13.61
N VAL A 112 18.58 -6.27 -12.32
CA VAL A 112 18.20 -7.15 -11.20
C VAL A 112 16.67 -7.18 -11.09
N THR A 113 16.03 -6.01 -11.12
CA THR A 113 14.56 -5.87 -11.07
C THR A 113 13.87 -6.66 -12.18
N GLN A 114 14.40 -6.58 -13.41
CA GLN A 114 13.91 -7.36 -14.55
C GLN A 114 14.02 -8.87 -14.25
N LYS A 115 15.18 -9.35 -13.80
CA LYS A 115 15.41 -10.78 -13.53
C LYS A 115 14.55 -11.34 -12.40
N GLU A 116 14.26 -10.57 -11.36
CA GLU A 116 13.35 -10.99 -10.28
C GLU A 116 11.91 -11.12 -10.77
N LEU A 117 11.43 -10.13 -11.54
CA LEU A 117 10.06 -10.11 -12.05
C LEU A 117 9.82 -11.13 -13.19
N PHE A 118 10.86 -11.39 -13.99
CA PHE A 118 10.82 -12.17 -15.24
C PHE A 118 11.50 -13.55 -15.03
N GLY A 119 11.92 -13.87 -13.80
CA GLY A 119 12.59 -15.11 -13.45
C GLY A 119 11.64 -16.31 -13.42
N GLY A 120 11.88 -17.30 -14.29
CA GLY A 120 11.15 -18.56 -14.28
C GLY A 120 11.65 -19.53 -15.35
N LYS A 121 11.38 -20.83 -15.21
CA LYS A 121 11.61 -21.80 -16.29
C LYS A 121 10.52 -21.62 -17.36
N PRO A 122 10.89 -21.28 -18.62
CA PRO A 122 9.91 -21.04 -19.67
C PRO A 122 9.45 -22.36 -20.29
N ASP A 123 8.17 -22.70 -20.11
CA ASP A 123 7.47 -23.63 -21.01
C ASP A 123 6.45 -22.92 -21.93
N ARG A 124 6.02 -21.69 -21.58
CA ARG A 124 5.03 -20.89 -22.35
C ARG A 124 5.23 -19.37 -22.31
N SER A 125 5.74 -18.80 -21.22
CA SER A 125 5.93 -17.36 -21.05
C SER A 125 7.23 -17.09 -20.27
N PRO A 126 8.09 -16.15 -20.71
CA PRO A 126 9.27 -15.72 -19.97
C PRO A 126 8.94 -14.68 -18.87
N TYR A 127 7.67 -14.25 -18.75
CA TYR A 127 7.26 -13.15 -17.87
C TYR A 127 6.41 -13.61 -16.68
N ARG A 128 6.39 -14.91 -16.37
CA ARG A 128 5.23 -15.56 -15.75
C ARG A 128 4.74 -14.95 -14.42
N PHE A 129 5.61 -14.57 -13.47
CA PHE A 129 5.16 -13.95 -12.20
C PHE A 129 4.63 -12.51 -12.40
N PHE A 130 5.30 -11.73 -13.25
CA PHE A 130 4.84 -10.41 -13.64
C PHE A 130 3.51 -10.48 -14.42
N GLU A 131 3.40 -11.41 -15.36
CA GLU A 131 2.18 -11.70 -16.12
C GLU A 131 0.99 -12.04 -15.22
N PHE A 132 1.18 -12.91 -14.22
CA PHE A 132 0.13 -13.25 -13.25
C PHE A 132 -0.33 -12.01 -12.49
N ALA A 133 0.58 -11.20 -11.95
CA ALA A 133 0.18 -9.99 -11.25
C ALA A 133 -0.53 -8.97 -12.15
N ILE A 134 -0.13 -8.85 -13.43
CA ILE A 134 -0.90 -8.06 -14.40
C ILE A 134 -2.28 -8.68 -14.66
N SER A 135 -2.42 -10.01 -14.71
CA SER A 135 -3.73 -10.66 -14.81
C SER A 135 -4.64 -10.31 -13.61
N GLU A 136 -4.07 -10.21 -12.40
CA GLU A 136 -4.77 -9.77 -11.19
C GLU A 136 -5.20 -8.28 -11.27
N VAL A 137 -4.37 -7.42 -11.87
CA VAL A 137 -4.76 -6.02 -12.18
C VAL A 137 -5.95 -5.96 -13.16
N PHE A 138 -5.99 -6.83 -14.17
CA PHE A 138 -7.15 -6.95 -15.08
C PHE A 138 -8.41 -7.46 -14.37
N LEU A 139 -8.27 -8.18 -13.25
CA LEU A 139 -9.36 -8.55 -12.33
C LEU A 139 -9.69 -7.44 -11.31
N LYS A 140 -9.09 -6.26 -11.43
CA LYS A 140 -9.19 -5.13 -10.49
C LYS A 140 -8.77 -5.44 -9.05
N LEU A 141 -7.84 -6.37 -8.87
CA LEU A 141 -7.14 -6.58 -7.60
C LEU A 141 -6.01 -5.55 -7.44
N CYS A 142 -5.73 -5.14 -6.20
CA CYS A 142 -4.69 -4.17 -5.89
C CYS A 142 -3.30 -4.82 -5.92
N GLN A 143 -2.42 -4.38 -6.81
CA GLN A 143 -1.08 -4.96 -7.00
C GLN A 143 0.00 -3.87 -7.03
N TYR A 144 1.05 -4.09 -6.24
CA TYR A 144 2.19 -3.19 -6.10
C TYR A 144 3.49 -3.88 -6.49
N LEU A 145 4.29 -3.18 -7.29
CA LEU A 145 5.71 -3.47 -7.46
C LEU A 145 6.50 -2.78 -6.36
N VAL A 146 7.20 -3.57 -5.54
CA VAL A 146 8.17 -3.13 -4.54
C VAL A 146 9.58 -3.33 -5.10
N VAL A 147 10.41 -2.29 -5.05
CA VAL A 147 11.82 -2.33 -5.51
C VAL A 147 12.74 -1.82 -4.40
N LEU A 148 13.72 -2.65 -4.02
CA LEU A 148 14.73 -2.35 -3.01
C LEU A 148 15.92 -1.56 -3.59
N PRO A 149 16.77 -0.93 -2.74
CA PRO A 149 17.88 -0.09 -3.20
C PRO A 149 18.97 -0.85 -3.96
N ASP A 150 19.01 -2.18 -3.86
CA ASP A 150 19.93 -3.07 -4.57
C ASP A 150 19.40 -3.56 -5.94
N GLY A 151 18.12 -3.33 -6.25
CA GLY A 151 17.47 -3.81 -7.46
C GLY A 151 16.62 -5.06 -7.28
N ARG A 152 16.68 -5.75 -6.14
CA ARG A 152 15.73 -6.83 -5.84
C ARG A 152 14.31 -6.28 -5.81
N ALA A 153 13.35 -7.04 -6.35
CA ALA A 153 12.00 -6.58 -6.56
C ALA A 153 10.98 -7.70 -6.41
N ALA A 154 9.75 -7.31 -6.08
CA ALA A 154 8.64 -8.22 -5.87
C ALA A 154 7.34 -7.57 -6.32
N VAL A 155 6.41 -8.37 -6.85
CA VAL A 155 5.00 -7.94 -6.95
C VAL A 155 4.22 -8.58 -5.82
N MET A 156 3.36 -7.79 -5.18
CA MET A 156 2.55 -8.22 -4.05
C MET A 156 1.25 -7.42 -3.94
N SER A 157 0.25 -8.01 -3.30
CA SER A 157 -1.00 -7.34 -2.94
C SER A 157 -0.81 -6.33 -1.80
N GLU A 158 -1.80 -5.45 -1.62
CA GLU A 158 -1.84 -4.49 -0.51
C GLU A 158 -1.72 -5.15 0.88
N GLU A 159 -2.54 -6.17 1.14
CA GLU A 159 -2.51 -7.01 2.36
C GLU A 159 -1.09 -7.58 2.60
N ARG A 160 -0.45 -8.07 1.54
CA ARG A 160 0.88 -8.67 1.62
C ARG A 160 1.96 -7.65 1.92
N LEU A 161 1.90 -6.47 1.29
CA LEU A 161 2.79 -5.35 1.61
C LEU A 161 2.60 -4.89 3.06
N HIS A 162 1.36 -4.69 3.51
CA HIS A 162 1.06 -4.29 4.88
C HIS A 162 1.57 -5.33 5.90
N THR A 163 1.24 -6.60 5.70
CA THR A 163 1.70 -7.71 6.54
C THR A 163 3.23 -7.80 6.58
N THR A 164 3.90 -7.57 5.44
CA THR A 164 5.36 -7.61 5.35
C THR A 164 5.99 -6.49 6.19
N MET A 165 5.49 -5.25 6.09
CA MET A 165 5.95 -4.12 6.91
C MET A 165 5.63 -4.27 8.40
N SER A 166 4.56 -4.98 8.74
CA SER A 166 4.12 -5.20 10.13
C SER A 166 4.84 -6.35 10.83
N LEU A 167 5.26 -7.39 10.10
CA LEU A 167 5.94 -8.57 10.66
C LEU A 167 7.47 -8.56 10.48
N TYR A 168 7.99 -7.87 9.47
CA TYR A 168 9.40 -7.88 9.10
C TYR A 168 9.95 -6.46 8.93
N TYR A 169 11.24 -6.28 9.19
CA TYR A 169 11.94 -5.06 8.82
C TYR A 169 12.13 -5.02 7.29
N LEU A 170 11.48 -4.05 6.64
CA LEU A 170 11.67 -3.74 5.23
C LEU A 170 12.48 -2.43 5.14
N ASP A 171 13.70 -2.50 4.62
CA ASP A 171 14.53 -1.32 4.33
C ASP A 171 13.90 -0.46 3.23
N ASN A 172 14.32 0.80 3.14
CA ASN A 172 13.82 1.83 2.22
C ASN A 172 13.56 1.30 0.81
N PHE A 173 12.33 1.42 0.32
CA PHE A 173 11.89 0.85 -0.94
C PHE A 173 11.11 1.84 -1.79
N ILE A 174 11.10 1.62 -3.11
CA ILE A 174 10.18 2.29 -4.03
C ILE A 174 8.96 1.39 -4.19
N CYS A 175 7.76 1.96 -4.02
CA CYS A 175 6.49 1.28 -4.26
C CYS A 175 5.78 1.89 -5.47
N ILE A 176 5.34 1.04 -6.41
CA ILE A 176 4.67 1.44 -7.65
C ILE A 176 3.37 0.66 -7.78
N SER A 177 2.24 1.36 -7.84
CA SER A 177 0.94 0.73 -8.17
C SER A 177 0.92 0.29 -9.63
N LEU A 178 0.75 -1.01 -9.86
CA LEU A 178 0.60 -1.57 -11.20
C LEU A 178 -0.77 -1.21 -11.79
N ASN A 179 -1.82 -1.16 -10.98
CA ASN A 179 -3.14 -0.64 -11.35
C ASN A 179 -3.05 0.77 -11.97
N THR A 180 -2.32 1.68 -11.32
CA THR A 180 -2.10 3.04 -11.86
C THR A 180 -1.31 3.02 -13.17
N ILE A 181 -0.31 2.16 -13.33
CA ILE A 181 0.44 2.04 -14.59
C ILE A 181 -0.47 1.55 -15.72
N VAL A 182 -1.22 0.46 -15.51
CA VAL A 182 -2.12 -0.12 -16.52
C VAL A 182 -3.23 0.87 -16.90
N SER A 183 -3.87 1.55 -15.95
CA SER A 183 -4.86 2.61 -16.22
C SER A 183 -4.31 3.78 -17.04
N ASN A 184 -3.03 4.17 -16.83
CA ASN A 184 -2.41 5.25 -17.60
C ASN A 184 -2.11 4.88 -19.05
N ILE A 185 -1.80 3.60 -19.32
CA ILE A 185 -1.62 3.06 -20.66
C ILE A 185 -2.98 2.95 -21.37
N TYR A 186 -3.97 2.35 -20.71
CA TYR A 186 -5.28 2.05 -21.29
C TYR A 186 -6.36 3.05 -20.83
N LYS A 187 -6.15 4.35 -21.07
CA LYS A 187 -6.96 5.48 -20.57
C LYS A 187 -8.50 5.39 -20.72
N ASN A 188 -9.00 4.53 -21.60
CA ASN A 188 -10.44 4.28 -21.81
C ASN A 188 -11.02 3.23 -20.85
N HIS A 189 -10.19 2.61 -20.00
CA HIS A 189 -10.55 1.57 -19.05
C HIS A 189 -9.98 1.91 -17.67
N ASP A 190 -10.83 1.89 -16.66
CA ASP A 190 -10.42 2.05 -15.27
C ASP A 190 -10.00 0.69 -14.69
N PHE A 191 -8.74 0.56 -14.29
CA PHE A 191 -8.20 -0.60 -13.54
C PHE A 191 -7.92 -0.27 -12.07
N SER A 192 -8.50 0.82 -11.53
CA SER A 192 -8.47 1.09 -10.09
C SER A 192 -9.01 -0.12 -9.32
N PRO A 193 -8.42 -0.46 -8.15
CA PRO A 193 -8.87 -1.60 -7.37
C PRO A 193 -10.36 -1.54 -7.04
N ALA A 194 -11.10 -2.58 -7.40
CA ALA A 194 -12.54 -2.67 -7.09
C ALA A 194 -12.79 -3.15 -5.65
N LEU A 195 -11.79 -3.78 -5.05
CA LEU A 195 -11.77 -4.25 -3.68
C LEU A 195 -10.73 -3.46 -2.91
N GLN A 196 -11.18 -2.50 -2.11
CA GLN A 196 -10.41 -2.03 -0.95
C GLN A 196 -10.66 -3.03 0.18
N TYR A 197 -9.61 -3.58 0.78
CA TYR A 197 -9.78 -4.57 1.85
C TYR A 197 -10.42 -3.95 3.10
N PHE A 198 -11.17 -4.76 3.84
CA PHE A 198 -12.09 -4.37 4.92
C PHE A 198 -11.40 -3.89 6.23
N GLU A 199 -10.19 -3.32 6.17
CA GLU A 199 -9.39 -2.97 7.36
C GLU A 199 -9.62 -1.55 7.90
N VAL A 200 -10.57 -0.80 7.34
CA VAL A 200 -10.99 0.48 7.92
C VAL A 200 -11.90 0.22 9.11
N LEU A 201 -11.29 0.18 10.31
CA LEU A 201 -11.99 0.31 11.58
C LEU A 201 -13.01 1.45 11.49
N THR A 202 -14.24 1.21 11.92
CA THR A 202 -15.18 2.30 12.17
C THR A 202 -14.57 3.26 13.18
N LYS A 203 -15.01 4.52 13.16
CA LYS A 203 -14.54 5.55 14.09
C LYS A 203 -14.72 5.09 15.54
N GLU A 204 -15.80 4.37 15.80
CA GLU A 204 -16.15 3.80 17.09
C GLU A 204 -15.21 2.67 17.53
N GLU A 205 -14.83 1.77 16.61
CA GLU A 205 -13.82 0.73 16.88
C GLU A 205 -12.43 1.34 17.10
N ALA A 206 -12.09 2.38 16.35
CA ALA A 206 -10.85 3.15 16.54
C ALA A 206 -10.84 3.85 17.91
N ASP A 207 -11.95 4.44 18.35
CA ASP A 207 -12.09 5.05 19.68
C ASP A 207 -11.93 4.02 20.82
N VAL A 208 -12.45 2.80 20.65
CA VAL A 208 -12.23 1.68 21.60
C VAL A 208 -10.75 1.32 21.66
N LEU A 209 -10.12 1.08 20.51
CA LEU A 209 -8.70 0.71 20.46
C LEU A 209 -7.78 1.82 20.99
N PHE A 210 -8.12 3.09 20.76
CA PHE A 210 -7.40 4.23 21.32
C PHE A 210 -7.46 4.22 22.85
N GLN A 211 -8.65 4.01 23.43
CA GLN A 211 -8.81 3.93 24.88
C GLN A 211 -8.05 2.73 25.47
N MET A 212 -8.11 1.56 24.83
CA MET A 212 -7.34 0.37 25.24
C MET A 212 -5.83 0.62 25.20
N ARG A 213 -5.31 1.23 24.12
CA ARG A 213 -3.87 1.47 23.91
C ARG A 213 -3.32 2.66 24.69
N SER A 214 -4.17 3.53 25.23
CA SER A 214 -3.76 4.75 25.93
C SER A 214 -2.98 4.52 27.24
N GLY A 215 -3.03 3.31 27.82
CA GLY A 215 -2.45 2.99 29.14
C GLY A 215 -3.11 3.71 30.32
N LYS A 216 -4.11 4.56 30.07
CA LYS A 216 -4.81 5.40 31.06
C LYS A 216 -5.94 4.65 31.79
N TYR A 217 -6.55 3.68 31.12
CA TYR A 217 -7.71 2.94 31.61
C TYR A 217 -7.32 1.51 32.00
N GLU A 218 -7.81 1.05 33.15
CA GLU A 218 -7.63 -0.32 33.66
C GLU A 218 -8.61 -1.31 33.01
N SER A 219 -9.72 -0.83 32.44
CA SER A 219 -10.64 -1.61 31.63
C SER A 219 -11.39 -0.73 30.63
N VAL A 220 -11.69 -1.29 29.45
CA VAL A 220 -12.57 -0.70 28.44
C VAL A 220 -13.65 -1.73 28.13
N GLY A 221 -14.90 -1.37 28.40
CA GLY A 221 -16.09 -2.14 28.06
C GLY A 221 -16.84 -1.52 26.90
N VAL A 222 -17.54 -2.35 26.12
CA VAL A 222 -18.30 -1.91 24.94
C VAL A 222 -19.72 -2.48 25.04
N LYS A 223 -20.73 -1.64 24.81
CA LYS A 223 -22.11 -2.09 24.61
C LYS A 223 -22.45 -1.92 23.13
N MET A 224 -23.03 -2.97 22.55
CA MET A 224 -23.35 -3.04 21.12
C MET A 224 -24.85 -3.24 20.93
N ASN A 225 -25.36 -2.80 19.78
CA ASN A 225 -26.73 -3.06 19.32
C ASN A 225 -26.68 -3.37 17.82
N ASN A 226 -27.19 -4.53 17.39
CA ASN A 226 -27.14 -4.99 15.99
C ASN A 226 -25.76 -4.92 15.32
N GLY A 227 -24.68 -5.13 16.08
CA GLY A 227 -23.29 -5.03 15.60
C GLY A 227 -22.69 -3.62 15.67
N GLU A 228 -23.48 -2.56 15.84
CA GLU A 228 -22.97 -1.21 16.05
C GLU A 228 -22.60 -0.96 17.52
N ILE A 229 -21.49 -0.27 17.76
CA ILE A 229 -21.11 0.19 19.10
C ILE A 229 -22.04 1.35 19.50
N VAL A 230 -22.69 1.26 20.66
CA VAL A 230 -23.61 2.28 21.17
C VAL A 230 -23.14 2.95 22.47
N LEU A 231 -22.18 2.34 23.17
CA LEU A 231 -21.53 2.94 24.34
C LEU A 231 -20.14 2.34 24.57
N ILE A 232 -19.17 3.20 24.87
CA ILE A 232 -17.84 2.83 25.35
C ILE A 232 -17.73 3.23 26.82
N GLU A 233 -17.40 2.29 27.70
CA GLU A 233 -17.28 2.48 29.15
C GLU A 233 -15.84 2.22 29.59
N ALA A 234 -15.06 3.27 29.83
CA ALA A 234 -13.64 3.14 30.17
C ALA A 234 -13.37 3.51 31.63
N THR A 235 -12.89 2.54 32.40
CA THR A 235 -12.62 2.66 33.83
C THR A 235 -11.15 2.96 34.08
N GLN A 236 -10.88 3.90 34.98
CA GLN A 236 -9.55 4.20 35.50
C GLN A 236 -9.58 4.36 37.02
N THR A 237 -8.49 3.98 37.69
CA THR A 237 -8.23 4.40 39.07
C THR A 237 -7.72 5.84 39.07
N ILE A 238 -8.22 6.65 40.01
CA ILE A 238 -7.83 8.05 40.22
C ILE A 238 -7.03 8.15 41.52
N ASP A 239 -6.08 9.09 41.58
CA ASP A 239 -5.46 9.55 42.83
C ASP A 239 -6.53 9.96 43.86
N ALA A 240 -6.50 9.32 45.04
CA ALA A 240 -7.42 9.58 46.15
C ALA A 240 -7.34 11.03 46.69
N GLN A 241 -6.27 11.79 46.37
CA GLN A 241 -6.13 13.20 46.71
C GLN A 241 -6.88 14.15 45.76
N LYS A 242 -7.32 13.68 44.56
CA LYS A 242 -8.00 14.56 43.59
C LYS A 242 -9.36 15.00 44.13
N ARG A 243 -9.62 16.32 44.10
CA ARG A 243 -10.86 16.91 44.62
C ARG A 243 -12.06 16.43 43.80
N LEU A 244 -13.13 16.04 44.50
CA LEU A 244 -14.37 15.54 43.89
C LEU A 244 -15.01 16.55 42.93
N ILE A 245 -14.97 17.85 43.24
CA ILE A 245 -15.51 18.92 42.38
C ILE A 245 -14.81 18.96 41.02
N ASP A 246 -13.52 18.67 40.96
CA ASP A 246 -12.76 18.67 39.71
C ASP A 246 -13.08 17.40 38.91
N LEU A 247 -13.21 16.25 39.58
CA LEU A 247 -13.66 15.00 38.95
C LEU A 247 -15.05 15.09 38.33
N LEU A 248 -16.00 15.75 38.98
CA LEU A 248 -17.36 15.96 38.47
C LEU A 248 -17.39 16.82 37.19
N LYS A 249 -16.36 17.65 36.95
CA LYS A 249 -16.24 18.49 35.75
C LYS A 249 -15.49 17.83 34.59
N ASP A 250 -14.71 16.77 34.85
CA ASP A 250 -13.85 16.13 33.86
C ASP A 250 -14.62 15.42 32.71
N ALA A 251 -15.91 15.08 32.89
CA ALA A 251 -16.73 14.39 31.88
C ALA A 251 -18.24 14.59 32.11
N GLU A 252 -19.01 14.71 31.02
CA GLU A 252 -20.47 14.89 31.04
C GLU A 252 -21.24 13.67 31.56
N TYR A 253 -20.77 12.46 31.23
CA TYR A 253 -21.40 11.21 31.64
C TYR A 253 -20.35 10.21 32.15
N GLN A 254 -20.44 9.87 33.43
CA GLN A 254 -19.45 9.07 34.15
C GLN A 254 -20.03 8.47 35.43
N ASP A 255 -19.54 7.31 35.83
CA ASP A 255 -19.74 6.76 37.18
C ASP A 255 -18.48 7.03 38.02
N ILE A 256 -18.66 7.45 39.27
CA ILE A 256 -17.56 7.65 40.23
C ILE A 256 -17.84 6.79 41.47
N GLN A 257 -16.98 5.80 41.72
CA GLN A 257 -17.03 4.98 42.93
C GLN A 257 -15.92 5.43 43.89
N LEU A 258 -16.31 5.99 45.04
CA LEU A 258 -15.40 6.29 46.14
C LEU A 258 -15.45 5.19 47.19
N LYS A 259 -14.29 4.82 47.74
CA LYS A 259 -14.16 4.00 48.94
C LYS A 259 -13.44 4.80 50.01
N THR A 260 -14.00 4.78 51.22
CA THR A 260 -13.42 5.44 52.40
C THR A 260 -13.03 4.42 53.47
N ALA A 261 -12.02 4.75 54.26
CA ALA A 261 -11.65 4.06 55.48
C ALA A 261 -11.20 5.10 56.51
N THR A 262 -11.55 4.93 57.78
CA THR A 262 -11.18 5.83 58.90
C THR A 262 -11.39 7.33 58.60
N GLY A 263 -12.46 7.67 57.86
CA GLY A 263 -12.82 9.05 57.48
C GLY A 263 -12.03 9.63 56.30
N LYS A 264 -11.10 8.87 55.70
CA LYS A 264 -10.30 9.29 54.53
C LYS A 264 -10.74 8.54 53.28
N ILE A 265 -10.62 9.18 52.11
CA ILE A 265 -10.76 8.50 50.81
C ILE A 265 -9.51 7.65 50.59
N VAL A 266 -9.70 6.36 50.27
CA VAL A 266 -8.60 5.40 50.03
C VAL A 266 -8.57 4.86 48.60
N SER A 267 -9.67 5.00 47.86
CA SER A 267 -9.73 4.62 46.45
C SER A 267 -10.83 5.41 45.76
N ILE A 268 -10.54 5.87 44.54
CA ILE A 268 -11.52 6.44 43.61
C ILE A 268 -11.39 5.66 42.31
N LYS A 269 -12.45 4.99 41.88
CA LYS A 269 -12.58 4.47 40.51
C LYS A 269 -13.55 5.32 39.73
N ARG A 270 -13.23 5.55 38.46
CA ARG A 270 -14.04 6.38 37.55
C ARG A 270 -14.23 5.67 36.22
N THR A 271 -15.47 5.49 35.82
CA THR A 271 -15.85 4.96 34.50
C THR A 271 -16.42 6.07 33.66
N VAL A 272 -15.69 6.52 32.63
CA VAL A 272 -16.17 7.51 31.66
C VAL A 272 -17.02 6.78 30.62
N LYS A 273 -18.18 7.36 30.26
CA LYS A 273 -19.16 6.73 29.37
C LYS A 273 -19.35 7.58 28.11
N THR A 274 -18.73 7.16 27.03
CA THR A 274 -18.79 7.86 25.73
C THR A 274 -19.85 7.21 24.84
N LYS A 275 -20.85 7.96 24.42
CA LYS A 275 -21.73 7.58 23.31
C LYS A 275 -21.08 8.00 22.00
N PRO A 276 -20.96 7.12 21.01
CA PRO A 276 -20.67 7.52 19.63
C PRO A 276 -21.59 8.62 19.14
N ALA A 277 -21.07 9.50 18.29
CA ALA A 277 -21.89 10.51 17.63
C ALA A 277 -22.87 9.80 16.69
N SER A 278 -24.18 10.06 16.83
CA SER A 278 -25.14 9.40 15.93
C SER A 278 -24.99 9.92 14.50
N LYS A 279 -25.20 9.02 13.53
CA LYS A 279 -25.18 9.29 12.08
C LYS A 279 -26.12 10.45 11.65
N ALA A 280 -27.06 10.85 12.51
CA ALA A 280 -27.95 11.99 12.27
C ALA A 280 -27.23 13.36 12.30
N THR A 281 -26.09 13.49 12.99
CA THR A 281 -25.43 14.80 13.17
C THR A 281 -24.47 15.17 12.04
N GLU A 282 -23.99 14.20 11.24
CA GLU A 282 -23.03 14.49 10.15
C GLU A 282 -23.69 15.17 8.94
N ASN A 283 -24.96 14.87 8.66
CA ASN A 283 -25.71 15.52 7.57
C ASN A 283 -25.90 17.04 7.76
N LEU A 284 -25.76 17.57 8.98
CA LEU A 284 -25.80 19.00 9.27
C LEU A 284 -24.44 19.71 9.06
N ARG A 285 -23.32 18.97 9.11
CA ARG A 285 -21.99 19.50 8.77
C ARG A 285 -21.70 19.43 7.27
N ALA A 286 -22.25 18.46 6.56
CA ALA A 286 -22.08 18.33 5.11
C ALA A 286 -22.75 19.46 4.30
N SER A 287 -23.74 20.17 4.86
CA SER A 287 -24.44 21.27 4.16
C SER A 287 -23.88 22.67 4.46
N SER A 288 -22.76 22.80 5.18
CA SER A 288 -22.19 24.09 5.62
C SER A 288 -20.76 24.33 5.11
N THR A 289 -20.47 23.89 3.89
CA THR A 289 -19.34 24.38 3.09
C THR A 289 -19.82 25.20 1.90
N GLU A 290 -20.28 26.44 2.15
CA GLU A 290 -20.33 27.42 1.07
C GLU A 290 -18.90 27.68 0.56
N PRO A 291 -18.68 27.77 -0.76
CA PRO A 291 -17.35 28.04 -1.31
C PRO A 291 -16.89 29.45 -0.94
N LEU A 292 -15.66 29.56 -0.42
CA LEU A 292 -14.99 30.82 -0.15
C LEU A 292 -14.95 31.70 -1.41
N ARG A 293 -15.80 32.72 -1.44
CA ARG A 293 -15.88 33.72 -2.51
C ARG A 293 -14.58 34.52 -2.56
N SER A 294 -13.84 34.43 -3.65
CA SER A 294 -12.55 35.12 -3.81
C SER A 294 -12.71 36.62 -4.03
N SER A 295 -12.77 37.39 -2.95
CA SER A 295 -12.56 38.84 -2.97
C SER A 295 -11.14 39.18 -2.53
N ASP A 296 -10.24 39.35 -3.49
CA ASP A 296 -9.56 40.64 -3.71
C ASP A 296 -8.49 40.56 -4.81
N LYS A 297 -8.58 41.47 -5.79
CA LYS A 297 -7.49 41.75 -6.73
C LYS A 297 -6.57 42.81 -6.10
N PRO A 298 -5.25 42.60 -6.00
CA PRO A 298 -4.34 43.67 -5.65
C PRO A 298 -4.38 44.75 -6.74
N LYS A 299 -4.72 45.98 -6.38
CA LYS A 299 -4.59 47.14 -7.27
C LYS A 299 -3.11 47.44 -7.47
N SER A 300 -2.61 47.28 -8.69
CA SER A 300 -1.26 47.75 -9.04
C SER A 300 -1.22 49.29 -8.99
N LYS A 301 -0.61 49.84 -7.93
CA LYS A 301 -0.18 51.24 -7.94
C LYS A 301 1.06 51.35 -8.81
N ALA A 302 0.93 52.04 -9.94
CA ALA A 302 2.08 52.48 -10.70
C ALA A 302 2.88 53.50 -9.88
N VAL A 303 4.20 53.31 -9.82
CA VAL A 303 5.16 54.34 -9.41
C VAL A 303 6.01 54.65 -10.65
N ARG A 304 6.03 55.92 -11.06
CA ARG A 304 6.87 56.46 -12.15
C ARG A 304 7.90 57.41 -11.54
N SER A 305 9.06 57.53 -12.19
CA SER A 305 10.11 58.56 -12.00
C SER A 305 10.80 58.59 -10.62
N ASN A 306 11.98 59.16 -10.38
CA ASN A 306 13.17 59.62 -11.15
C ASN A 306 14.28 59.86 -10.09
N ALA A 307 15.58 60.02 -10.36
CA ALA A 307 16.51 59.67 -11.45
C ALA A 307 17.95 60.02 -10.95
N HIS A 308 18.99 59.78 -11.76
CA HIS A 308 20.43 60.04 -11.46
C HIS A 308 21.04 59.08 -10.41
N ASP A 309 22.28 58.59 -10.55
CA ASP A 309 23.35 58.79 -11.57
C ASP A 309 23.76 57.47 -12.24
#